data_AF-W4LKF0-F1
#
_entry.id   AF-W4LKF0-F1
#
_cell.length_a   1.000
_cell.length_b   1.000
_cell.length_c   1.000
_cell.angle_alpha   90.00
_cell.angle_beta   90.00
_cell.angle_gamma   90.00
#
_symmetry.space_group_name_H-M   'P 1'
#
loop_
_entity.id
_entity.type
_entity.pdbx_description
1 polymer ?
#
loop_
_entity_poly.entity_id
_entity_poly.type
_entity_poly.pdbx_seq_one_letter_code
_entity_poly.pdbx_strand_id
1 'polypeptide(L)' 'MALILLVRHGQTDENVSGRISGQGPAPLNNRGQEQAKLAAQVLAPLQVTRLISSPVVRAHQTATLLDEHL' A
#
# COMPACT_ATOMS: atom_id res chain seq x y z
N MET A 1 -2.04 7.84 24.04
CA MET A 1 -2.51 6.62 23.38
C MET A 1 -2.08 6.70 21.92
N ALA A 2 -1.57 5.63 21.32
CA ALA A 2 -1.23 5.60 19.90
C ALA A 2 -2.16 4.61 19.18
N LEU A 3 -2.71 5.02 18.03
CA LEU A 3 -3.45 4.14 17.12
C LEU A 3 -2.49 3.64 16.04
N ILE A 4 -2.39 2.31 15.89
CA ILE A 4 -1.57 1.68 14.85
C ILE A 4 -2.51 1.11 13.80
N LEU A 5 -2.35 1.56 12.56
CA LEU A 5 -3.11 1.10 11.40
C LEU A 5 -2.22 0.20 10.56
N LEU A 6 -2.68 -1.02 10.27
CA LEU A 6 -1.94 -1.99 9.46
C LEU A 6 -2.57 -2.07 8.09
N VAL A 7 -1.81 -1.71 7.05
CA VAL A 7 -2.24 -1.74 5.66
C VAL A 7 -1.40 -2.74 4.89
N ARG A 8 -2.06 -3.68 4.21
CA ARG A 8 -1.40 -4.57 3.24
C ARG A 8 -1.16 -3.80 1.94
N HIS A 9 -0.03 -4.04 1.28
CA HIS A 9 0.23 -3.46 -0.04
C HIS A 9 -0.89 -3.79 -1.05
N GLY A 10 -1.08 -2.90 -2.03
CA GLY A 10 -2.02 -3.11 -3.14
C GLY A 10 -1.67 -4.32 -4.01
N GLN A 11 -2.59 -4.70 -4.89
CA GLN A 11 -2.43 -5.82 -5.80
C GLN A 11 -1.22 -5.67 -6.74
N THR A 12 -0.58 -6.80 -7.03
CA THR A 12 0.47 -6.97 -8.04
C THR A 12 0.07 -8.09 -9.00
N ASP A 13 0.65 -8.14 -10.19
CA ASP A 13 0.36 -9.21 -11.16
C ASP A 13 0.78 -10.60 -10.66
N GLU A 14 1.80 -10.65 -9.80
CA GLU A 14 2.23 -11.89 -9.15
C GLU A 14 1.19 -12.40 -8.14
N ASN A 15 0.56 -11.51 -7.37
CA ASN A 15 -0.55 -11.91 -6.49
C ASN A 15 -1.74 -12.45 -7.28
N VAL A 16 -2.06 -11.85 -8.44
CA VAL A 16 -3.13 -12.32 -9.32
C VAL A 16 -2.81 -13.71 -9.89
N SER A 17 -1.56 -13.93 -10.29
CA SER A 17 -1.10 -15.21 -10.85
C SER A 17 -0.74 -16.26 -9.79
N GLY A 18 -0.99 -16.01 -8.51
CA GLY A 18 -0.68 -16.93 -7.42
C GLY A 18 0.82 -17.20 -7.23
N ARG A 19 1.68 -16.33 -7.76
CA ARG A 19 3.14 -16.45 -7.67
C ARG A 19 3.66 -15.78 -6.39
N ILE A 20 4.61 -16.45 -5.74
CA ILE A 20 5.27 -15.93 -4.54
C ILE A 20 6.41 -15.02 -4.98
N SER A 21 6.28 -13.72 -4.70
CA SER A 21 7.26 -12.69 -5.08
C SER A 21 8.50 -12.67 -4.20
N GLY A 22 8.40 -13.13 -2.94
CA GLY A 22 9.45 -12.92 -1.94
C GLY A 22 9.89 -11.45 -1.86
N GLN A 23 11.20 -11.23 -2.04
CA GLN A 23 11.82 -9.90 -2.14
C GLN A 23 12.01 -9.39 -3.58
N GLY A 24 11.57 -10.16 -4.59
CA GLY A 24 11.64 -9.76 -5.99
C GLY A 24 10.77 -8.53 -6.31
N PRO A 25 11.08 -7.82 -7.40
CA PRO A 25 10.34 -6.64 -7.82
C PRO A 25 8.96 -7.04 -8.37
N ALA A 26 7.96 -7.00 -7.50
CA ALA A 26 6.55 -7.09 -7.87
C ALA A 26 5.90 -5.72 -7.61
N PRO A 27 5.91 -4.78 -8.58
CA PRO A 27 5.27 -3.48 -8.42
C PRO A 27 3.75 -3.59 -8.41
N LEU A 28 3.08 -2.54 -7.94
CA LEU A 28 1.62 -2.44 -8.01
C LEU A 28 1.15 -2.43 -9.46
N ASN A 29 0.13 -3.22 -9.75
CA ASN A 29 -0.61 -3.09 -11.01
C ASN A 29 -1.65 -1.96 -10.90
N ASN A 30 -2.35 -1.66 -11.99
CA ASN A 30 -3.33 -0.56 -12.03
C ASN A 30 -4.38 -0.68 -10.91
N ARG A 31 -4.89 -1.90 -10.68
CA ARG A 31 -5.85 -2.16 -9.60
C ARG A 31 -5.23 -1.94 -8.22
N GLY A 32 -3.98 -2.33 -8.02
CA GLY A 32 -3.24 -2.07 -6.79
C GLY A 32 -3.05 -0.59 -6.50
N GLN A 33 -2.83 0.22 -7.53
CA GLN A 33 -2.73 1.67 -7.38
C GLN A 33 -4.07 2.30 -7.00
N GLU A 34 -5.16 1.89 -7.66
CA GLU A 34 -6.52 2.31 -7.30
C GLU A 34 -6.89 1.91 -5.87
N GLN A 35 -6.53 0.70 -5.44
CA GLN A 35 -6.73 0.24 -4.07
C GLN A 35 -6.03 1.13 -3.05
N ALA A 36 -4.79 1.55 -3.32
CA ALA A 36 -4.07 2.45 -2.43
C ALA A 36 -4.74 3.83 -2.32
N LYS A 37 -5.20 4.40 -3.45
CA LYS A 37 -5.92 5.68 -3.48
C LYS A 37 -7.24 5.61 -2.70
N LEU A 38 -8.02 4.55 -2.88
CA LEU A 38 -9.27 4.34 -2.14
C LEU A 38 -9.01 4.12 -0.65
N ALA A 39 -7.95 3.39 -0.30
CA ALA A 39 -7.56 3.22 1.09
C ALA A 39 -7.23 4.57 1.75
N ALA A 40 -6.52 5.47 1.05
CA ALA A 40 -6.23 6.81 1.57
C ALA A 40 -7.50 7.57 1.95
N GLN A 41 -8.53 7.54 1.09
CA GLN A 41 -9.82 8.20 1.35
C GLN A 41 -10.52 7.65 2.61
N VAL A 42 -10.41 6.34 2.85
CA VAL A 42 -10.97 5.71 4.06
C VAL A 42 -10.16 6.07 5.31
N LEU A 43 -8.85 6.26 5.15
CA LEU A 43 -7.93 6.53 6.26
C LEU A 43 -7.82 8.03 6.62
N ALA A 44 -8.11 8.95 5.69
CA ALA A 44 -7.99 10.39 5.88
C ALA A 44 -8.72 10.92 7.13
N PRO A 45 -9.95 10.47 7.47
CA PRO A 45 -10.64 10.92 8.68
C PRO A 45 -9.94 10.51 9.99
N LEU A 46 -9.03 9.52 9.95
CA LEU A 46 -8.32 9.01 11.12
C LEU A 46 -7.09 9.84 11.50
N GLN A 47 -6.80 10.93 10.76
CA GLN A 47 -5.69 11.85 11.01
C GLN A 47 -4.32 11.12 11.11
N VAL A 48 -3.98 10.38 10.06
CA VAL A 48 -2.70 9.66 9.98
C VAL A 48 -1.55 10.67 10.01
N THR A 49 -0.68 10.58 11.02
CA THR A 49 0.45 11.51 11.22
C THR A 49 1.79 10.94 10.78
N ARG A 50 1.86 9.63 10.49
CA ARG A 50 3.08 8.96 10.08
C ARG A 50 2.77 7.71 9.27
N LEU A 51 3.49 7.54 8.15
CA LEU A 51 3.52 6.32 7.36
C LEU A 51 4.87 5.62 7.53
N ILE A 52 4.82 4.30 7.69
CA ILE A 52 6.01 3.44 7.76
C ILE A 52 5.77 2.30 6.79
N SER A 53 6.76 2.00 5.94
CA SER A 53 6.67 0.94 4.95
C SER A 53 7.91 0.07 4.96
N SER A 54 7.75 -1.19 4.51
CA SER A 54 8.88 -2.06 4.24
C SER A 54 9.58 -1.62 2.94
N PRO A 55 10.87 -1.96 2.74
CA PRO A 55 11.63 -1.47 1.59
C PRO A 55 11.22 -2.11 0.25
N VAL A 56 10.31 -3.09 0.24
CA VAL A 56 9.89 -3.76 -1.00
C VAL A 56 8.98 -2.85 -1.83
N VAL A 57 9.17 -2.86 -3.16
CA VAL A 57 8.58 -1.89 -4.09
C VAL A 57 7.06 -1.71 -3.97
N ARG A 58 6.28 -2.80 -3.89
CA ARG A 58 4.81 -2.73 -3.72
C ARG A 58 4.37 -2.05 -2.44
N ALA A 59 5.08 -2.30 -1.33
CA ALA A 59 4.74 -1.69 -0.05
C ALA A 59 5.09 -0.20 -0.07
N HIS A 60 6.25 0.15 -0.64
CA HIS A 60 6.66 1.54 -0.81
C HIS A 60 5.70 2.31 -1.72
N GLN A 61 5.33 1.76 -2.88
CA GLN A 61 4.38 2.37 -3.81
C GLN A 61 3.00 2.55 -3.17
N THR A 62 2.53 1.58 -2.38
CA THR A 62 1.27 1.73 -1.64
C THR A 62 1.35 2.88 -0.65
N ALA A 63 2.44 2.96 0.13
CA ALA A 63 2.64 4.03 1.09
C ALA A 63 2.77 5.42 0.42
N THR A 64 3.44 5.50 -0.74
CA THR A 64 3.57 6.74 -1.51
C THR A 64 2.20 7.23 -1.98
N LEU A 65 1.38 6.34 -2.53
CA LEU A 65 0.03 6.68 -2.98
C LEU A 65 -0.90 7.05 -1.82
N LEU A 66 -0.71 6.45 -0.64
CA LEU A 66 -1.42 6.87 0.57
C LEU A 66 -1.02 8.29 0.96
N ASP A 67 0.27 8.61 1.00
CA ASP A 67 0.79 9.92 1.36
C ASP A 67 0.29 11.04 0.44
N GLU A 68 0.17 10.77 -0.86
CA GLU A 68 -0.36 11.72 -1.85
C GLU A 68 -1.85 12.09 -1.62
N HIS A 69 -2.61 11.27 -0.88
CA HIS A 69 -4.06 11.37 -0.77
C HIS A 69 -4.57 11.42 0.70
N LEU A 70 -3.66 11.51 1.68
CA LEU A 70 -3.96 11.70 3.11
C LEU A 70 -3.80 13.17 3.51
#